data_AF-A0A814EHW5-F1
#
_entry.id   AF-A0A814EHW5-F1
#
_cell.length_a   1.000
_cell.length_b   1.000
_cell.length_c   1.000
_cell.angle_alpha   90.00
_cell.angle_beta   90.00
_cell.angle_gamma   90.00
#
_symmetry.space_group_name_H-M   'P 1'
#
loop_
_entity.id
_entity.type
_entity.pdbx_description
1 polymer ?
#
loop_
_entity_poly.entity_id
_entity_poly.type
_entity_poly.pdbx_seq_one_letter_code
_entity_poly.pdbx_strand_id
1 'polypeptide(L)'
;MSGLSKENYLNRIIPPGVKVKDIPIVRATNESLKDVGYLITSPDDVTIQNGKFDIVPWPTKGWRALDPNTGNEAGTTEGSMDIYWEDDRLYGKNHAIATDSNHYLLGYGNLPTESTSLSDSNKSKSSDISSVFLWYSDYHPDGGQLFFPTNGKPFISNLAPAVGDDITPDHFTAFYVSEGYGLYIYPGVWHNAVYIHPSHSPVSLFGRQGRIHARISVDWVKEFNTVLRVPLTIADNK
;
A
#
# COMPACT_ATOMS: atom_id res chain seq x y z
N MET A 1 -16.17 -8.19 -12.45
CA MET A 1 -15.85 -6.81 -12.04
C MET A 1 -14.72 -6.29 -12.91
N SER A 2 -14.64 -4.99 -13.17
CA SER A 2 -13.51 -4.37 -13.89
C SER A 2 -12.51 -3.81 -12.90
N GLY A 3 -11.21 -3.85 -13.21
CA GLY A 3 -10.19 -3.19 -12.41
C GLY A 3 -10.35 -1.67 -12.34
N LEU A 4 -9.55 -1.02 -11.50
CA LEU A 4 -9.54 0.43 -11.32
C LEU A 4 -9.00 1.15 -12.57
N SER A 5 -9.64 2.26 -12.95
CA SER A 5 -9.19 3.10 -14.07
C SER A 5 -8.03 4.02 -13.67
N LYS A 6 -7.23 4.45 -14.65
CA LYS A 6 -6.20 5.48 -14.44
C LYS A 6 -6.79 6.77 -13.84
N GLU A 7 -7.98 7.16 -14.27
CA GLU A 7 -8.67 8.34 -13.73
C GLU A 7 -8.98 8.20 -12.24
N ASN A 8 -9.45 7.02 -11.80
CA ASN A 8 -9.65 6.77 -10.37
C ASN A 8 -8.34 6.88 -9.59
N TYR A 9 -7.24 6.36 -10.13
CA TYR A 9 -5.91 6.52 -9.52
C TYR A 9 -5.43 7.96 -9.45
N LEU A 10 -5.95 8.90 -10.25
CA LEU A 10 -5.52 10.29 -10.19
C LEU A 10 -6.48 11.16 -9.37
N ASN A 11 -7.77 10.86 -9.43
CA ASN A 11 -8.80 11.72 -8.86
C ASN A 11 -10.09 10.96 -8.50
N ARG A 12 -9.99 9.93 -7.64
CA ARG A 12 -11.18 9.21 -7.15
C ARG A 12 -12.10 10.12 -6.36
N ILE A 13 -13.29 10.43 -6.89
CA ILE A 13 -14.34 11.12 -6.12
C ILE A 13 -14.95 10.14 -5.09
N ILE A 14 -14.97 10.56 -3.82
CA ILE A 14 -15.65 9.86 -2.73
C ILE A 14 -17.04 10.48 -2.56
N PRO A 15 -18.14 9.73 -2.76
CA PRO A 15 -19.47 10.25 -2.58
C PRO A 15 -19.76 10.51 -1.09
N PRO A 16 -20.69 11.44 -0.77
CA PRO A 16 -21.15 11.63 0.60
C PRO A 16 -21.86 10.37 1.12
N GLY A 17 -21.87 10.19 2.44
CA GLY A 17 -22.57 9.08 3.09
C GLY A 17 -21.83 7.73 3.07
N VAL A 18 -20.58 7.69 2.61
CA VAL A 18 -19.72 6.50 2.78
C VAL A 18 -19.45 6.22 4.25
N LYS A 19 -19.47 4.94 4.62
CA LYS A 19 -19.14 4.52 5.99
C LYS A 19 -17.64 4.61 6.21
N VAL A 20 -17.25 4.97 7.43
CA VAL A 20 -15.85 4.94 7.85
C VAL A 20 -15.60 3.68 8.66
N LYS A 21 -14.65 2.85 8.22
CA LYS A 21 -14.13 1.73 8.99
C LYS A 21 -12.81 2.13 9.63
N ASP A 22 -12.78 2.10 10.96
CA ASP A 22 -11.54 2.28 11.72
C ASP A 22 -10.65 1.07 11.65
N ILE A 23 -9.40 1.30 11.26
CA ILE A 23 -8.37 0.28 11.20
C ILE A 23 -7.53 0.32 12.48
N PRO A 24 -7.38 -0.81 13.19
CA PRO A 24 -6.50 -0.86 14.35
C PRO A 24 -5.05 -0.68 13.90
N ILE A 25 -4.25 0.05 14.69
CA ILE A 25 -2.82 0.20 14.47
C ILE A 25 -2.01 -0.53 15.54
N VAL A 26 -0.98 -1.25 15.10
CA VAL A 26 -0.01 -1.92 15.97
C VAL A 26 1.41 -1.54 15.55
N ARG A 27 2.38 -1.69 16.46
CA ARG A 27 3.79 -1.51 16.11
C ARG A 27 4.25 -2.69 15.27
N ALA A 28 4.92 -2.41 14.15
CA ALA A 28 5.53 -3.43 13.33
C ALA A 28 6.67 -4.11 14.09
N THR A 29 6.60 -5.42 14.20
CA THR A 29 7.63 -6.34 14.67
C THR A 29 7.55 -7.60 13.81
N ASN A 30 8.59 -8.42 13.78
CA ASN A 30 8.52 -9.69 13.04
C ASN A 30 7.42 -10.63 13.57
N GLU A 31 7.07 -10.55 14.86
CA GLU A 31 5.95 -11.31 15.41
C GLU A 31 4.59 -10.79 14.92
N SER A 32 4.39 -9.47 14.95
CA SER A 32 3.12 -8.88 14.49
C SER A 32 2.92 -9.02 12.98
N LEU A 33 4.01 -9.08 12.21
CA LEU A 33 3.99 -9.16 10.75
C LEU A 33 4.00 -10.59 10.19
N LYS A 34 4.17 -11.62 11.02
CA LYS A 34 4.51 -13.00 10.60
C LYS A 34 3.67 -13.59 9.46
N ASP A 35 2.41 -13.18 9.32
CA ASP A 35 1.49 -13.68 8.29
C ASP A 35 1.41 -12.78 7.04
N VAL A 36 2.04 -11.60 7.06
CA VAL A 36 1.94 -10.57 6.02
C VAL A 36 3.30 -10.03 5.54
N GLY A 37 4.39 -10.29 6.27
CA GLY A 37 5.72 -9.82 5.91
C GLY A 37 6.73 -9.88 7.06
N TYR A 38 7.77 -9.07 6.96
CA TYR A 38 8.74 -8.87 8.05
C TYR A 38 9.53 -7.56 7.90
N LEU A 39 10.15 -7.11 8.99
CA LEU A 39 11.01 -5.93 8.99
C LEU A 39 12.38 -6.27 8.40
N ILE A 40 12.94 -5.29 7.70
CA ILE A 40 14.29 -5.35 7.13
C ILE A 40 15.12 -4.16 7.62
N THR A 41 16.44 -4.33 7.65
CA THR A 41 17.40 -3.29 8.06
C THR A 41 18.22 -2.74 6.90
N SER A 42 18.21 -3.44 5.77
CA SER A 42 18.78 -3.02 4.50
C SER A 42 17.93 -3.54 3.35
N PRO A 43 17.82 -2.83 2.22
CA PRO A 43 17.27 -3.39 0.99
C PRO A 43 17.97 -4.69 0.57
N ASP A 44 19.26 -4.85 0.86
CA ASP A 44 20.03 -6.05 0.48
C ASP A 44 19.74 -7.27 1.36
N ASP A 45 18.96 -7.09 2.44
CA ASP A 45 18.52 -8.20 3.29
C ASP A 45 17.60 -9.16 2.51
N VAL A 46 16.95 -8.68 1.45
CA VAL A 46 15.93 -9.44 0.69
C VAL A 46 16.11 -9.25 -0.81
N THR A 47 16.78 -10.21 -1.46
CA THR A 47 17.05 -10.20 -2.91
C THR A 47 16.78 -11.55 -3.55
N ILE A 48 16.76 -11.60 -4.88
CA ILE A 48 16.70 -12.87 -5.60
C ILE A 48 18.01 -13.65 -5.41
N GLN A 49 19.14 -12.95 -5.40
CA GLN A 49 20.48 -13.53 -5.31
C GLN A 49 20.72 -14.21 -3.96
N ASN A 50 20.17 -13.67 -2.87
CA ASN A 50 20.25 -14.27 -1.55
C ASN A 50 19.09 -15.25 -1.25
N GLY A 51 18.18 -15.47 -2.21
CA GLY A 51 17.09 -16.44 -2.11
C GLY A 51 15.96 -16.05 -1.16
N LYS A 52 15.84 -14.77 -0.77
CA LYS A 52 14.83 -14.31 0.18
C LYS A 52 13.69 -13.50 -0.44
N PHE A 53 13.84 -13.06 -1.68
CA PHE A 53 12.77 -12.38 -2.39
C PHE A 53 11.86 -13.39 -3.09
N ASP A 54 10.60 -13.46 -2.65
CA ASP A 54 9.60 -14.36 -3.22
C ASP A 54 9.09 -13.87 -4.58
N ILE A 55 9.22 -14.74 -5.60
CA ILE A 55 8.54 -14.63 -6.90
C ILE A 55 7.65 -15.86 -7.04
N VAL A 56 6.37 -15.64 -7.31
CA VAL A 56 5.36 -16.70 -7.38
C VAL A 56 5.32 -17.29 -8.79
N PRO A 57 5.31 -18.62 -8.95
CA PRO A 57 5.12 -19.25 -10.24
C PRO A 57 3.81 -18.82 -10.92
N TRP A 58 3.87 -18.57 -12.22
CA TRP A 58 2.71 -18.14 -13.01
C TRP A 58 1.51 -19.10 -12.89
N PRO A 59 0.29 -18.61 -12.65
CA PRO A 59 -0.86 -19.48 -12.47
C PRO A 59 -1.23 -20.21 -13.77
N THR A 60 -1.60 -21.49 -13.66
CA THR A 60 -2.14 -22.27 -14.78
C THR A 60 -3.68 -22.18 -14.80
N LYS A 61 -4.28 -22.22 -16.01
CA LYS A 61 -5.74 -22.08 -16.19
C LYS A 61 -6.51 -23.41 -16.09
N GLY A 62 -5.84 -24.53 -15.85
CA GLY A 62 -6.44 -25.87 -15.90
C GLY A 62 -5.55 -26.92 -15.24
N TRP A 63 -5.81 -28.20 -15.53
CA TRP A 63 -5.18 -29.33 -14.82
C TRP A 63 -3.70 -29.57 -15.16
N ARG A 64 -3.17 -28.95 -16.22
CA ARG A 64 -1.75 -29.09 -16.56
C ARG A 64 -0.91 -28.22 -15.61
N ALA A 65 0.08 -28.85 -14.98
CA ALA A 65 1.04 -28.17 -14.12
C ALA A 65 2.14 -27.48 -14.94
N LEU A 66 2.87 -26.58 -14.29
CA LEU A 66 4.15 -26.08 -14.80
C LEU A 66 5.19 -27.21 -14.78
N ASP A 67 6.15 -27.14 -15.70
CA ASP A 67 7.34 -27.96 -15.60
C ASP A 67 8.13 -27.56 -14.33
N PRO A 68 8.83 -28.49 -13.67
CA PRO A 68 9.57 -28.21 -12.44
C PRO A 68 10.51 -27.01 -12.58
N ASN A 69 10.46 -26.09 -11.61
CA ASN A 69 11.29 -24.88 -11.53
C ASN A 69 11.10 -23.86 -12.66
N THR A 70 9.91 -23.82 -13.26
CA THR A 70 9.54 -22.80 -14.26
C THR A 70 8.45 -21.86 -13.77
N GLY A 71 8.31 -20.70 -14.41
CA GLY A 71 7.20 -19.76 -14.22
C GLY A 71 7.45 -18.63 -13.22
N ASN A 72 8.66 -18.50 -12.66
CA ASN A 72 9.06 -17.47 -11.71
C ASN A 72 10.34 -16.69 -12.12
N GLU A 73 10.72 -16.76 -13.40
CA GLU A 73 12.01 -16.27 -13.90
C GLU A 73 12.04 -14.77 -14.22
N ALA A 74 10.91 -14.07 -14.14
CA ALA A 74 10.83 -12.63 -14.46
C ALA A 74 11.67 -11.76 -13.50
N GLY A 75 11.98 -12.27 -12.31
CA GLY A 75 12.75 -11.56 -11.29
C GLY A 75 12.05 -10.30 -10.79
N THR A 76 12.85 -9.33 -10.32
CA THR A 76 12.37 -8.09 -9.71
C THR A 76 12.63 -6.86 -10.59
N THR A 77 11.87 -5.79 -10.36
CA THR A 77 12.19 -4.42 -10.78
C THR A 77 12.37 -3.53 -9.56
N GLU A 78 13.14 -2.46 -9.71
CA GLU A 78 13.53 -1.55 -8.62
C GLU A 78 13.38 -0.09 -9.05
N GLY A 79 13.13 0.78 -8.08
CA GLY A 79 13.01 2.22 -8.27
C GLY A 79 12.49 2.88 -7.00
N SER A 80 12.52 4.22 -6.94
CA SER A 80 11.93 4.91 -5.80
C SER A 80 10.40 4.83 -5.82
N MET A 81 9.81 4.80 -4.63
CA MET A 81 8.42 5.12 -4.38
C MET A 81 8.38 6.44 -3.61
N ASP A 82 8.00 7.52 -4.29
CA ASP A 82 7.87 8.83 -3.67
C ASP A 82 6.48 8.98 -3.07
N ILE A 83 6.41 9.37 -1.80
CA ILE A 83 5.17 9.58 -1.06
C ILE A 83 5.12 11.02 -0.57
N TYR A 84 4.04 11.72 -0.87
CA TYR A 84 3.90 13.13 -0.49
C TYR A 84 2.45 13.56 -0.33
N TRP A 85 2.24 14.52 0.56
CA TRP A 85 0.98 15.23 0.72
C TRP A 85 0.93 16.46 -0.17
N GLU A 86 -0.20 16.67 -0.82
CA GLU A 86 -0.59 17.93 -1.46
C GLU A 86 -1.96 18.32 -0.88
N ASP A 87 -1.97 19.38 -0.07
CA ASP A 87 -3.09 19.74 0.80
C ASP A 87 -3.56 18.56 1.68
N ASP A 88 -4.78 18.06 1.45
CA ASP A 88 -5.39 16.93 2.15
C ASP A 88 -5.34 15.63 1.36
N ARG A 89 -4.49 15.52 0.33
CA ARG A 89 -4.41 14.35 -0.55
C ARG A 89 -3.03 13.72 -0.44
N LEU A 90 -3.01 12.42 -0.21
CA LEU A 90 -1.78 11.64 -0.18
C LEU A 90 -1.53 11.01 -1.55
N TYR A 91 -0.40 11.34 -2.15
CA TYR A 91 0.03 10.81 -3.43
C TYR A 91 1.22 9.87 -3.30
N GLY A 92 1.30 8.93 -4.23
CA GLY A 92 2.41 8.00 -4.40
C GLY A 92 2.84 7.94 -5.85
N LYS A 93 4.15 8.00 -6.12
CA LYS A 93 4.71 7.85 -7.46
C LYS A 93 5.75 6.73 -7.50
N ASN A 94 5.46 5.70 -8.27
CA ASN A 94 6.30 4.51 -8.43
C ASN A 94 7.22 4.66 -9.64
N HIS A 95 8.52 4.83 -9.39
CA HIS A 95 9.53 4.94 -10.45
C HIS A 95 10.12 3.59 -10.87
N ALA A 96 9.72 2.49 -10.22
CA ALA A 96 10.16 1.14 -10.57
C ALA A 96 9.42 0.55 -11.79
N ILE A 97 8.31 1.18 -12.21
CA ILE A 97 7.50 0.74 -13.35
C ILE A 97 7.46 1.82 -14.44
N ALA A 98 7.76 1.41 -15.67
CA ALA A 98 7.72 2.27 -16.85
C ALA A 98 6.31 2.25 -17.49
N THR A 99 5.30 2.69 -16.75
CA THR A 99 3.92 2.81 -17.27
C THR A 99 3.32 4.17 -16.93
N ASP A 100 2.31 4.59 -17.71
CA ASP A 100 1.56 5.83 -17.44
C ASP A 100 0.64 5.74 -16.21
N SER A 101 0.58 4.58 -15.56
CA SER A 101 -0.24 4.30 -14.37
C SER A 101 0.67 4.10 -13.15
N ASN A 102 1.60 5.03 -12.95
CA ASN A 102 2.60 4.99 -11.89
C ASN A 102 2.49 6.15 -10.88
N HIS A 103 1.43 6.95 -10.99
CA HIS A 103 1.12 8.03 -10.06
C HIS A 103 -0.30 7.80 -9.52
N TYR A 104 -0.42 7.83 -8.19
CA TYR A 104 -1.60 7.37 -7.48
C TYR A 104 -2.00 8.35 -6.39
N LEU A 105 -3.29 8.66 -6.32
CA LEU A 105 -3.98 9.17 -5.16
C LEU A 105 -4.20 7.99 -4.21
N LEU A 106 -3.35 7.88 -3.20
CA LEU A 106 -3.37 6.79 -2.22
C LEU A 106 -4.54 6.94 -1.24
N GLY A 107 -4.85 8.17 -0.86
CA GLY A 107 -5.94 8.46 0.06
C GLY A 107 -6.09 9.93 0.38
N TYR A 108 -6.99 10.21 1.31
CA TYR A 108 -7.34 11.56 1.75
C TYR A 108 -7.00 11.76 3.23
N GLY A 109 -6.60 12.95 3.64
CA GLY A 109 -6.41 13.31 5.04
C GLY A 109 -7.73 13.67 5.74
N ASN A 110 -8.71 14.11 4.96
CA ASN A 110 -10.09 14.36 5.39
C ASN A 110 -11.06 13.86 4.33
N LEU A 111 -12.21 13.34 4.73
CA LEU A 111 -13.24 12.97 3.75
C LEU A 111 -13.91 14.22 3.17
N PRO A 112 -14.19 14.25 1.87
CA PRO A 112 -15.03 15.29 1.29
C PRO A 112 -16.40 15.31 1.97
N THR A 113 -16.77 16.44 2.56
CA THR A 113 -18.14 16.67 3.09
C THR A 113 -19.01 17.33 2.04
N GLU A 114 -20.35 17.23 2.16
CA GLU A 114 -21.30 17.87 1.22
C GLU A 114 -21.08 19.38 1.02
N SER A 115 -20.47 20.08 1.99
CA SER A 115 -20.17 21.51 1.90
C SER A 115 -18.80 21.85 1.27
N THR A 116 -18.04 20.83 0.86
CA THR A 116 -16.71 21.01 0.26
C THR A 116 -16.85 20.84 -1.24
N SER A 117 -16.99 21.94 -1.97
CA SER A 117 -16.79 21.89 -3.42
C SER A 117 -15.34 21.42 -3.68
N LEU A 118 -15.09 20.71 -4.78
CA LEU A 118 -13.73 20.28 -5.16
C LEU A 118 -12.76 21.47 -5.33
N SER A 119 -13.29 22.71 -5.42
CA SER A 119 -12.54 23.97 -5.42
C SER A 119 -12.41 24.64 -4.05
N ASP A 120 -13.22 24.25 -3.07
CA ASP A 120 -13.26 24.78 -1.71
C ASP A 120 -12.80 23.75 -0.69
N SER A 121 -11.80 22.90 -1.03
CA SER A 121 -11.09 22.14 -0.01
C SER A 121 -10.60 23.17 1.02
N ASN A 122 -11.34 23.26 2.14
CA ASN A 122 -10.90 23.98 3.31
C ASN A 122 -9.51 23.42 3.55
N LYS A 123 -8.49 24.26 3.34
CA LYS A 123 -7.08 23.91 3.52
C LYS A 123 -6.90 23.52 4.98
N SER A 124 -7.28 22.29 5.31
CA SER A 124 -6.91 21.67 6.56
C SER A 124 -5.41 21.82 6.57
N LYS A 125 -4.90 22.53 7.57
CA LYS A 125 -3.46 22.67 7.66
C LYS A 125 -2.93 21.25 7.73
N SER A 126 -1.89 20.96 6.95
CA SER A 126 -1.23 19.66 6.91
C SER A 126 -0.90 19.13 8.33
N SER A 127 -0.74 20.04 9.32
CA SER A 127 -0.60 19.73 10.75
C SER A 127 -1.76 18.99 11.42
N ASP A 128 -2.97 19.03 10.86
CA ASP A 128 -4.19 18.55 11.51
C ASP A 128 -4.57 17.14 11.05
N ILE A 129 -3.88 16.61 10.04
CA ILE A 129 -4.12 15.29 9.47
C ILE A 129 -3.49 14.22 10.38
N SER A 130 -4.34 13.51 11.11
CA SER A 130 -3.96 12.43 12.03
C SER A 130 -4.20 11.02 11.46
N SER A 131 -4.87 10.93 10.32
CA SER A 131 -5.24 9.67 9.66
C SER A 131 -5.27 9.83 8.15
N VAL A 132 -5.22 8.72 7.42
CA VAL A 132 -5.49 8.67 5.98
C VAL A 132 -6.73 7.80 5.72
N PHE A 133 -7.60 8.28 4.84
CA PHE A 133 -8.81 7.61 4.38
C PHE A 133 -8.54 6.95 3.03
N LEU A 134 -8.55 5.61 3.03
CA LEU A 134 -8.27 4.80 1.85
C LEU A 134 -9.57 4.42 1.15
N TRP A 135 -9.59 4.59 -0.16
CA TRP A 135 -10.72 4.26 -1.02
C TRP A 135 -10.54 2.95 -1.80
N TYR A 136 -9.32 2.41 -1.80
CA TYR A 136 -8.98 1.14 -2.42
C TYR A 136 -7.81 0.45 -1.71
N SER A 137 -7.69 -0.84 -1.99
CA SER A 137 -6.52 -1.64 -1.72
C SER A 137 -6.23 -2.53 -2.93
N ASP A 138 -5.04 -3.10 -2.99
CA ASP A 138 -4.62 -4.02 -4.02
C ASP A 138 -3.68 -5.10 -3.47
N TYR A 139 -3.35 -6.07 -4.32
CA TYR A 139 -2.26 -7.01 -4.08
C TYR A 139 -1.53 -7.34 -5.38
N HIS A 140 -0.33 -7.87 -5.21
CA HIS A 140 0.53 -8.33 -6.29
C HIS A 140 0.66 -9.86 -6.23
N PRO A 141 0.13 -10.61 -7.23
CA PRO A 141 0.21 -12.06 -7.24
C PRO A 141 1.56 -12.58 -7.73
N ASP A 142 2.36 -11.77 -8.41
CA ASP A 142 3.59 -12.21 -9.08
C ASP A 142 4.81 -12.28 -8.15
N GLY A 143 4.80 -11.56 -7.04
CA GLY A 143 5.89 -11.58 -6.07
C GLY A 143 5.65 -10.65 -4.90
N GLY A 144 6.58 -10.67 -3.96
CA GLY A 144 6.55 -9.76 -2.82
C GLY A 144 6.82 -8.31 -3.22
N GLN A 145 6.72 -7.42 -2.23
CA GLN A 145 7.06 -6.01 -2.40
C GLN A 145 7.82 -5.50 -1.19
N LEU A 146 8.87 -4.72 -1.44
CA LEU A 146 9.76 -4.17 -0.45
C LEU A 146 9.69 -2.65 -0.49
N PHE A 147 9.63 -2.04 0.69
CA PHE A 147 9.79 -0.60 0.88
C PHE A 147 10.86 -0.33 1.93
N PHE A 148 11.83 0.52 1.60
CA PHE A 148 12.88 0.94 2.53
C PHE A 148 13.08 2.46 2.49
N PRO A 149 12.81 3.21 3.57
CA PRO A 149 12.88 4.67 3.56
C PRO A 149 14.32 5.15 3.41
N THR A 150 14.60 5.96 2.40
CA THR A 150 15.98 6.41 2.10
C THR A 150 16.55 7.38 3.15
N ASN A 151 15.66 8.05 3.89
CA ASN A 151 15.99 8.95 4.99
C ASN A 151 15.74 8.31 6.38
N GLY A 152 15.45 7.00 6.42
CA GLY A 152 15.16 6.26 7.64
C GLY A 152 13.82 6.56 8.29
N LYS A 153 13.04 7.54 7.82
CA LYS A 153 11.82 8.01 8.51
C LYS A 153 10.77 6.91 8.68
N PRO A 154 10.02 6.92 9.80
CA PRO A 154 8.97 5.96 10.04
C PRO A 154 7.82 6.16 9.05
N PHE A 155 7.13 5.06 8.77
CA PHE A 155 5.96 5.03 7.90
C PHE A 155 4.95 3.99 8.40
N ILE A 156 3.76 4.00 7.83
CA ILE A 156 2.68 3.09 8.15
C ILE A 156 2.38 2.25 6.91
N SER A 157 2.07 0.97 7.08
CA SER A 157 1.49 0.14 6.03
C SER A 157 0.20 -0.49 6.52
N ASN A 158 -0.85 -0.45 5.71
CA ASN A 158 -2.13 -1.08 6.02
C ASN A 158 -2.21 -2.40 5.27
N LEU A 159 -2.14 -3.51 6.00
CA LEU A 159 -1.98 -4.85 5.44
C LEU A 159 -3.14 -5.75 5.84
N ALA A 160 -3.50 -6.67 4.94
CA ALA A 160 -4.39 -7.79 5.23
C ALA A 160 -3.84 -9.10 4.61
N PRO A 161 -4.10 -10.27 5.23
CA PRO A 161 -3.61 -11.55 4.74
C PRO A 161 -4.04 -11.85 3.30
N ALA A 162 -3.30 -12.74 2.63
CA ALA A 162 -3.56 -13.18 1.26
C ALA A 162 -4.81 -14.07 1.16
N VAL A 163 -6.00 -13.47 1.32
CA VAL A 163 -7.31 -14.16 1.29
C VAL A 163 -7.98 -14.17 -0.10
N GLY A 164 -7.32 -13.63 -1.12
CA GLY A 164 -7.90 -13.49 -2.46
C GLY A 164 -9.13 -12.58 -2.47
N ASP A 165 -10.07 -12.87 -3.38
CA ASP A 165 -11.25 -12.02 -3.65
C ASP A 165 -12.23 -11.89 -2.47
N ASP A 166 -12.13 -12.74 -1.45
CA ASP A 166 -12.97 -12.69 -0.23
C ASP A 166 -12.48 -11.66 0.80
N ILE A 167 -11.66 -10.69 0.37
CA ILE A 167 -11.16 -9.61 1.23
C ILE A 167 -12.30 -8.74 1.75
N THR A 168 -12.21 -8.32 3.01
CA THR A 168 -13.15 -7.39 3.64
C THR A 168 -12.39 -6.31 4.41
N PRO A 169 -13.04 -5.16 4.71
CA PRO A 169 -12.44 -4.14 5.56
C PRO A 169 -11.97 -4.64 6.95
N ASP A 170 -12.57 -5.71 7.47
CA ASP A 170 -12.25 -6.25 8.79
C ASP A 170 -10.95 -7.06 8.82
N HIS A 171 -10.39 -7.42 7.67
CA HIS A 171 -9.12 -8.14 7.58
C HIS A 171 -7.89 -7.24 7.76
N PHE A 172 -8.07 -5.92 7.71
CA PHE A 172 -6.96 -4.97 7.69
C PHE A 172 -6.46 -4.59 9.08
N THR A 173 -5.14 -4.49 9.20
CA THR A 173 -4.43 -3.91 10.35
C THR A 173 -3.35 -2.96 9.84
N ALA A 174 -3.24 -1.81 10.48
CA ALA A 174 -2.18 -0.85 10.21
C ALA A 174 -0.93 -1.20 11.04
N PHE A 175 0.22 -1.14 10.40
CA PHE A 175 1.52 -1.45 10.99
C PHE A 175 2.38 -0.20 10.97
N TYR A 176 2.73 0.29 12.16
CA TYR A 176 3.67 1.39 12.33
C TYR A 176 5.11 0.86 12.23
N VAL A 177 5.80 1.16 11.14
CA VAL A 177 7.21 0.82 10.92
C VAL A 177 8.07 1.92 11.52
N SER A 178 8.91 1.55 12.49
CA SER A 178 9.73 2.49 13.25
C SER A 178 10.92 2.99 12.43
N GLU A 179 11.50 4.13 12.85
CA GLU A 179 12.68 4.72 12.20
C GLU A 179 13.82 3.69 12.03
N GLY A 180 14.48 3.72 10.88
CA GLY A 180 15.62 2.84 10.56
C GLY A 180 15.26 1.46 10.01
N TYR A 181 13.97 1.12 9.92
CA TYR A 181 13.51 -0.15 9.34
C TYR A 181 12.80 0.07 7.99
N GLY A 182 12.93 -0.93 7.12
CA GLY A 182 12.03 -1.13 5.99
C GLY A 182 11.06 -2.29 6.24
N LEU A 183 10.23 -2.55 5.25
CA LEU A 183 9.20 -3.58 5.27
C LEU A 183 9.30 -4.43 4.00
N TYR A 184 9.33 -5.74 4.18
CA TYR A 184 9.05 -6.71 3.11
C TYR A 184 7.64 -7.27 3.30
N ILE A 185 6.86 -7.25 2.23
CA ILE A 185 5.47 -7.72 2.17
C ILE A 185 5.43 -8.98 1.32
N TYR A 186 4.80 -10.04 1.82
CA TYR A 186 4.68 -11.31 1.10
C TYR A 186 3.80 -11.18 -0.15
N PRO A 187 4.01 -12.03 -1.18
CA PRO A 187 3.11 -12.08 -2.34
C PRO A 187 1.65 -12.29 -1.94
N GLY A 188 0.72 -11.65 -2.64
CA GLY A 188 -0.72 -11.83 -2.42
C GLY A 188 -1.30 -11.12 -1.19
N VAL A 189 -0.47 -10.58 -0.29
CA VAL A 189 -0.92 -9.76 0.84
C VAL A 189 -1.58 -8.50 0.31
N TRP A 190 -2.77 -8.19 0.82
CA TRP A 190 -3.52 -7.01 0.44
C TRP A 190 -2.95 -5.77 1.13
N HIS A 191 -2.71 -4.73 0.35
CA HIS A 191 -2.14 -3.46 0.77
C HIS A 191 -2.59 -2.36 -0.21
N ASN A 192 -1.80 -1.30 -0.37
CA ASN A 192 -2.02 -0.24 -1.36
C ASN A 192 -0.67 0.42 -1.63
N ALA A 193 -0.10 1.01 -0.60
CA ALA A 193 1.24 1.57 -0.56
C ALA A 193 1.67 1.69 0.91
N VAL A 194 2.58 2.62 1.18
CA VAL A 194 2.91 3.07 2.53
C VAL A 194 2.44 4.51 2.73
N TYR A 195 2.22 4.89 3.99
CA TYR A 195 1.70 6.20 4.37
C TYR A 195 2.66 6.88 5.33
N ILE A 196 2.73 8.20 5.23
CA ILE A 196 3.58 9.02 6.09
C ILE A 196 2.72 10.07 6.78
N HIS A 197 3.06 10.37 8.03
CA HIS A 197 2.53 11.57 8.68
C HIS A 197 3.00 12.82 7.90
N PRO A 198 2.19 13.87 7.74
CA PRO A 198 2.57 15.01 6.92
C PRO A 198 3.83 15.75 7.37
N SER A 199 4.20 15.67 8.66
CA SER A 199 5.48 16.20 9.17
C SER A 199 6.72 15.52 8.59
N HIS A 200 6.56 14.35 7.96
CA HIS A 200 7.65 13.64 7.27
C HIS A 200 7.62 13.86 5.75
N SER A 201 6.58 14.52 5.22
CA SER A 201 6.40 14.72 3.79
C SER A 201 7.36 15.75 3.19
N PRO A 202 7.92 15.51 1.99
CA PRO A 202 7.87 14.27 1.21
C PRO A 202 8.88 13.22 1.70
N VAL A 203 8.61 11.93 1.43
CA VAL A 203 9.56 10.82 1.62
C VAL A 203 9.75 10.06 0.32
N SER A 204 10.99 9.62 0.07
CA SER A 204 11.28 8.64 -0.99
C SER A 204 11.72 7.33 -0.36
N LEU A 205 11.11 6.22 -0.77
CA LEU A 205 11.46 4.89 -0.33
C LEU A 205 12.08 4.12 -1.50
N PHE A 206 13.16 3.40 -1.25
CA PHE A 206 13.61 2.38 -2.18
C PHE A 206 12.52 1.30 -2.27
N GLY A 207 12.07 1.03 -3.50
CA GLY A 207 11.10 0.00 -3.83
C GLY A 207 11.75 -1.14 -4.60
N ARG A 208 11.41 -2.38 -4.24
CA ARG A 208 11.68 -3.58 -5.04
C ARG A 208 10.42 -4.44 -5.09
N GLN A 209 10.05 -4.91 -6.28
CA GLN A 209 8.83 -5.68 -6.49
C GLN A 209 9.00 -6.69 -7.62
N GLY A 210 8.07 -7.64 -7.74
CA GLY A 210 7.99 -8.53 -8.91
C GLY A 210 7.95 -7.73 -10.22
N ARG A 211 8.68 -8.20 -11.24
CA ARG A 211 8.84 -7.47 -12.51
C ARG A 211 7.57 -7.42 -13.35
N ILE A 212 6.68 -8.39 -13.21
CA ILE A 212 5.42 -8.43 -13.95
C ILE A 212 4.49 -7.30 -13.45
N HIS A 213 4.48 -7.09 -12.13
CA HIS A 213 3.67 -6.07 -11.46
C HIS A 213 2.19 -6.22 -11.81
N ALA A 214 1.68 -7.44 -11.70
CA ALA A 214 0.24 -7.66 -11.80
C ALA A 214 -0.41 -7.01 -10.57
N ARG A 215 -1.51 -6.30 -10.76
CA ARG A 215 -2.19 -5.60 -9.67
C ARG A 215 -3.68 -5.86 -9.74
N ILE A 216 -4.21 -6.44 -8.68
CA ILE A 216 -5.63 -6.72 -8.50
C ILE A 216 -6.11 -5.86 -7.35
N SER A 217 -7.19 -5.11 -7.56
CA SER A 217 -7.63 -4.08 -6.62
C SER A 217 -9.09 -4.26 -6.23
N VAL A 218 -9.40 -3.83 -5.01
CA VAL A 218 -10.75 -3.68 -4.47
C VAL A 218 -11.06 -2.20 -4.31
N ASP A 219 -12.23 -1.77 -4.79
CA ASP A 219 -12.75 -0.40 -4.62
C ASP A 219 -13.69 -0.39 -3.41
N TRP A 220 -13.18 0.01 -2.24
CA TRP A 220 -13.93 -0.02 -0.97
C TRP A 220 -15.24 0.77 -1.04
N VAL A 221 -15.22 1.89 -1.77
CA VAL A 221 -16.39 2.75 -1.94
C VAL A 221 -17.44 2.04 -2.77
N LYS A 222 -17.04 1.45 -3.91
CA LYS A 222 -17.99 0.80 -4.83
C LYS A 222 -18.51 -0.53 -4.29
N GLU A 223 -17.65 -1.31 -3.65
CA GLU A 223 -17.95 -2.70 -3.27
C GLU A 223 -18.57 -2.80 -1.87
N PHE A 224 -18.20 -1.90 -0.96
CA PHE A 224 -18.61 -1.95 0.45
C PHE A 224 -19.26 -0.65 0.97
N ASN A 225 -19.42 0.38 0.12
CA ASN A 225 -19.84 1.72 0.54
C ASN A 225 -19.04 2.22 1.76
N THR A 226 -17.73 1.96 1.76
CA THR A 226 -16.84 2.16 2.90
C THR A 226 -15.52 2.81 2.47
N VAL A 227 -14.89 3.52 3.40
CA VAL A 227 -13.50 3.96 3.35
C VAL A 227 -12.77 3.50 4.60
N LEU A 228 -11.49 3.16 4.49
CA LEU A 228 -10.69 2.71 5.63
C LEU A 228 -9.96 3.90 6.25
N ARG A 229 -10.21 4.21 7.53
CA ARG A 229 -9.48 5.23 8.28
C ARG A 229 -8.27 4.58 8.96
N VAL A 230 -7.08 4.87 8.44
CA VAL A 230 -5.81 4.37 8.93
C VAL A 230 -5.11 5.46 9.75
N PRO A 231 -4.77 5.22 11.03
CA PRO A 231 -4.02 6.19 11.84
C PRO A 231 -2.61 6.45 11.27
N LEU A 232 -2.13 7.70 11.35
CA LEU A 232 -0.77 8.08 10.93
C LEU A 232 0.22 8.20 12.10
N THR A 233 -0.24 7.90 13.31
CA THR A 233 0.58 7.84 14.52
C THR A 233 0.12 6.66 15.37
N ILE A 234 1.02 6.15 16.21
CA ILE A 234 0.71 5.16 17.24
C ILE A 234 0.96 5.81 18.59
N ALA A 235 0.08 5.57 19.56
CA ALA A 235 0.35 5.98 20.93
C ALA A 235 1.49 5.11 21.47
N ASP A 236 2.52 5.74 22.04
CA ASP A 236 3.51 5.00 22.80
C ASP A 236 2.82 4.49 24.08
N ASN A 237 2.66 3.16 24.18
CA ASN A 237 2.27 2.55 25.43
C ASN A 237 3.38 2.83 26.45
N LYS A 238 3.12 3.73 27.40
CA LYS A 238 3.96 3.93 28.58
C LYS A 238 3.95 2.71 29.48
#